data_AF-A0A1F7BU59-F1
#
_entry.id   AF-A0A1F7BU59-F1
#
_cell.length_a   1.000
_cell.length_b   1.000
_cell.length_c   1.000
_cell.angle_alpha   90.00
_cell.angle_beta   90.00
_cell.angle_gamma   90.00
#
_symmetry.space_group_name_H-M   'P 1'
#
loop_
_entity.id
_entity.type
_entity.pdbx_description
1 polymer ?
#
loop_
_entity_poly.entity_id
_entity_poly.type
_entity_poly.pdbx_seq_one_letter_code
_entity_poly.pdbx_strand_id
1 'polypeptide(L)'
;MFDPMADLSNPAQSDDPLAPTSNFATSAPSRPVSTGSSRYGEELHSITIRARQRTFYIDLKKSSNGKFLKVSEKSRGGQKSTIIFDIEDLPKFIEALQEMQGKA
;
A
#
# COMPACT_ATOMS: atom_id res chain seq x y z
N MET A 1 -32.72 -36.90 39.52
CA MET A 1 -32.52 -37.04 40.97
C MET A 1 -31.05 -36.81 41.25
N PHE A 2 -30.67 -35.61 41.67
CA PHE A 2 -29.39 -35.29 42.33
C PHE A 2 -29.53 -33.88 42.90
N ASP A 3 -29.44 -33.78 44.23
CA ASP A 3 -29.62 -32.56 45.02
C ASP A 3 -28.26 -32.23 45.64
N PRO A 4 -27.55 -31.14 45.26
CA PRO A 4 -26.27 -30.79 45.86
C PRO A 4 -26.35 -29.47 46.64
N MET A 5 -27.03 -29.49 47.78
CA MET A 5 -26.80 -28.53 48.86
C MET A 5 -26.29 -29.30 50.08
N ALA A 6 -24.97 -29.38 50.20
CA ALA A 6 -24.23 -29.72 51.43
C ALA A 6 -22.82 -29.16 51.22
N ASP A 7 -22.62 -27.88 51.53
CA ASP A 7 -22.09 -27.41 52.81
C ASP A 7 -20.56 -27.53 52.86
N LEU A 8 -19.88 -26.38 52.78
CA LEU A 8 -18.65 -26.09 53.54
C LEU A 8 -18.45 -24.56 53.59
N SER A 9 -18.99 -23.98 54.67
CA SER A 9 -18.35 -22.98 55.54
C SER A 9 -17.07 -22.22 55.08
N ASN A 10 -17.23 -20.90 54.86
CA ASN A 10 -16.45 -19.69 55.29
C ASN A 10 -14.96 -19.85 55.75
N PRO A 11 -14.03 -18.86 55.60
CA PRO A 11 -14.29 -17.41 55.60
C PRO A 11 -13.47 -16.52 54.65
N ALA A 12 -13.85 -15.25 54.66
CA ALA A 12 -13.11 -14.09 54.15
C ALA A 12 -11.61 -14.11 54.45
N GLN A 13 -10.80 -13.62 53.51
CA GLN A 13 -9.76 -12.62 53.78
C GLN A 13 -9.20 -12.05 52.47
N SER A 14 -9.52 -10.78 52.28
CA SER A 14 -8.89 -9.82 51.38
C SER A 14 -7.39 -9.73 51.64
N ASP A 15 -6.57 -9.80 50.59
CA ASP A 15 -5.31 -9.05 50.47
C ASP A 15 -4.76 -9.26 49.05
N ASP A 16 -4.99 -8.31 48.14
CA ASP A 16 -4.09 -8.13 46.99
C ASP A 16 -3.99 -6.63 46.64
N PRO A 17 -2.80 -6.00 46.72
CA PRO A 17 -2.65 -4.56 46.65
C PRO A 17 -2.18 -4.07 45.26
N LEU A 18 -2.48 -2.78 45.00
CA LEU A 18 -1.88 -1.91 43.97
C LEU A 18 -2.35 -2.09 42.51
N ALA A 19 -3.42 -1.39 42.15
CA ALA A 19 -3.61 -0.92 40.78
C ALA A 19 -2.97 0.48 40.63
N PRO A 20 -1.96 0.69 39.75
CA PRO A 20 -1.63 2.01 39.27
C PRO A 20 -2.47 2.35 38.04
N THR A 21 -2.78 3.63 37.98
CA THR A 21 -3.63 4.33 37.03
C THR A 21 -2.99 4.45 35.64
N SER A 22 -3.85 4.79 34.67
CA SER A 22 -3.55 5.48 33.41
C SER A 22 -2.86 4.68 32.28
N ASN A 23 -3.60 4.42 31.21
CA ASN A 23 -3.48 5.22 29.98
C ASN A 23 -4.47 4.77 28.90
N PHE A 24 -5.39 5.66 28.57
CA PHE A 24 -6.13 5.62 27.32
C PHE A 24 -5.16 5.90 26.18
N ALA A 25 -4.78 4.86 25.43
CA ALA A 25 -4.32 5.00 24.07
C ALA A 25 -5.06 3.96 23.24
N THR A 26 -6.15 4.40 22.62
CA THR A 26 -6.81 3.72 21.51
C THR A 26 -5.75 3.41 20.45
N SER A 27 -5.33 2.16 20.38
CA SER A 27 -4.56 1.61 19.29
C SER A 27 -5.45 1.58 18.05
N ALA A 28 -5.53 2.71 17.34
CA ALA A 28 -5.97 2.70 15.97
C ALA A 28 -5.10 1.68 15.21
N PRO A 29 -5.68 0.74 14.45
CA PRO A 29 -4.87 -0.14 13.63
C PRO A 29 -4.14 0.76 12.63
N SER A 30 -2.84 0.89 12.80
CA SER A 30 -1.94 1.47 11.82
C SER A 30 -2.23 0.73 10.52
N ARG A 31 -3.02 1.35 9.62
CA ARG A 31 -3.18 0.84 8.27
C ARG A 31 -1.75 0.68 7.77
N PRO A 32 -1.32 -0.51 7.34
CA PRO A 32 0.00 -0.64 6.77
C PRO A 32 0.02 0.36 5.62
N VAL A 33 0.83 1.41 5.75
CA VAL A 33 1.25 2.21 4.61
C VAL A 33 1.77 1.15 3.67
N SER A 34 1.06 0.93 2.57
CA SER A 34 1.58 0.11 1.49
C SER A 34 2.70 0.92 0.88
N THR A 35 3.84 0.97 1.58
CA THR A 35 5.13 1.21 0.99
C THR A 35 5.34 -0.02 0.12
N GLY A 36 4.67 -0.03 -1.03
CA GLY A 36 4.87 -0.99 -2.10
C GLY A 36 6.23 -0.74 -2.74
N SER A 37 7.28 -0.67 -1.94
CA SER A 37 8.67 -0.76 -2.35
C SER A 37 9.10 -2.18 -1.96
N SER A 38 9.58 -3.04 -2.85
CA SER A 38 10.27 -2.70 -4.08
C SER A 38 10.46 -3.96 -4.91
N ARG A 39 9.37 -4.60 -5.40
CA ARG A 39 9.56 -5.63 -6.45
C ARG A 39 10.17 -5.05 -7.73
N TYR A 40 10.19 -3.72 -7.86
CA TYR A 40 10.55 -2.97 -9.05
C TYR A 40 11.45 -1.76 -8.71
N GLY A 41 12.29 -1.83 -7.68
CA GLY A 41 13.21 -0.73 -7.38
C GLY A 41 12.59 0.49 -6.67
N GLU A 42 13.48 1.41 -6.28
CA GLU A 42 13.17 2.70 -5.66
C GLU A 42 12.43 3.60 -6.64
N GLU A 43 11.34 4.23 -6.20
CA GLU A 43 10.58 5.17 -7.01
C GLU A 43 11.22 6.55 -6.94
N LEU A 44 11.68 7.07 -8.08
CA LEU A 44 12.33 8.39 -8.17
C LEU A 44 11.31 9.49 -8.46
N HIS A 45 10.35 9.22 -9.34
CA HIS A 45 9.34 10.18 -9.75
C HIS A 45 8.11 9.47 -10.31
N SER A 46 6.93 10.04 -10.10
CA SER A 46 5.67 9.48 -10.57
C SER A 46 4.74 10.57 -11.07
N ILE A 47 4.18 10.37 -12.26
CA ILE A 47 3.21 11.26 -12.90
C ILE A 47 1.93 10.46 -13.12
N THR A 48 0.79 11.09 -12.81
CA THR A 48 -0.53 10.50 -13.06
C THR A 48 -1.31 11.37 -14.03
N ILE A 49 -1.77 10.78 -15.13
CA ILE A 49 -2.63 11.43 -16.13
C ILE A 49 -4.02 10.82 -16.01
N ARG A 50 -5.00 11.62 -15.60
CA ARG A 50 -6.40 11.19 -15.50
C ARG A 50 -7.15 11.59 -16.77
N ALA A 51 -7.55 10.60 -17.56
CA ALA A 51 -8.44 10.78 -18.70
C ALA A 51 -9.87 10.33 -18.34
N ARG A 52 -10.82 10.53 -19.27
CA ARG A 52 -12.26 10.31 -19.00
C ARG A 52 -12.59 8.87 -18.56
N GLN A 53 -12.00 7.87 -19.21
CA GLN A 53 -12.31 6.45 -18.97
C GLN A 53 -11.11 5.64 -18.44
N ARG A 54 -9.93 6.26 -18.39
CA ARG A 54 -8.65 5.60 -18.11
C ARG A 54 -7.76 6.53 -17.30
N THR A 55 -6.93 5.95 -16.45
CA THR A 55 -5.86 6.65 -15.74
C THR A 55 -4.52 6.05 -16.14
N PHE A 56 -3.59 6.89 -16.56
CA PHE A 56 -2.22 6.50 -16.86
C PHE A 56 -1.32 6.87 -15.69
N TYR A 57 -0.42 5.97 -15.33
CA TYR A 57 0.62 6.16 -14.33
C TYR A 57 1.96 6.00 -15.04
N ILE A 58 2.85 6.97 -14.88
CA ILE A 58 4.19 7.00 -15.46
C ILE A 58 5.15 7.11 -14.29
N ASP A 59 5.78 5.99 -13.93
CA ASP A 59 6.69 5.90 -12.80
C ASP A 59 8.13 5.75 -13.31
N LEU A 60 9.01 6.68 -12.94
CA LEU A 60 10.46 6.55 -13.10
C LEU A 60 11.02 5.86 -11.85
N LYS A 61 11.64 4.69 -12.02
CA LYS A 61 12.18 3.88 -10.93
C LYS A 61 13.65 3.56 -11.13
N LYS A 62 14.34 3.18 -10.05
CA LYS A 62 15.74 2.78 -10.02
C LYS A 62 15.88 1.39 -9.41
N SER A 63 16.43 0.46 -10.17
CA SER A 63 16.83 -0.88 -9.73
C SER A 63 18.35 -0.97 -9.58
N SER A 64 18.86 -2.13 -9.15
CA SER A 64 20.28 -2.48 -9.18
C SER A 64 20.88 -2.37 -10.59
N ASN A 65 20.06 -2.60 -11.61
CA ASN A 65 20.48 -2.66 -13.02
C ASN A 65 20.39 -1.31 -13.74
N GLY A 66 20.00 -0.24 -13.03
CA GLY A 66 19.83 1.10 -13.63
C GLY A 66 18.44 1.68 -13.42
N LYS A 67 18.13 2.73 -14.19
CA LYS A 67 16.83 3.43 -14.15
C LYS A 67 15.94 2.93 -15.28
N PHE A 68 14.64 2.82 -15.00
CA PHE A 68 13.65 2.37 -15.96
C PHE A 68 12.33 3.09 -15.74
N LEU A 69 11.49 3.11 -16.76
CA LEU A 69 10.12 3.63 -16.68
C LEU A 69 9.12 2.49 -16.67
N LYS A 70 8.09 2.67 -15.86
CA LYS A 70 6.91 1.83 -15.81
C LYS A 70 5.71 2.66 -16.17
N VAL A 71 5.07 2.33 -17.28
CA VAL A 71 3.85 3.00 -17.74
C VAL A 71 2.69 2.04 -17.57
N SER A 72 1.71 2.42 -16.74
CA SER A 72 0.53 1.61 -16.45
C SER A 72 -0.73 2.33 -16.89
N GLU A 73 -1.59 1.66 -17.66
CA GLU A 73 -2.95 2.09 -17.93
C GLU A 73 -3.91 1.34 -16.99
N LYS A 74 -4.81 2.07 -16.33
CA LYS A 74 -5.93 1.51 -15.58
C LYS A 74 -7.25 2.00 -16.16
N SER A 75 -8.02 1.08 -16.73
CA SER A 75 -9.39 1.36 -17.20
C SER A 75 -10.38 1.43 -16.02
N ARG A 76 -11.51 2.12 -16.22
CA ARG A 76 -12.61 2.16 -15.25
C ARG A 76 -13.21 0.77 -14.95
N GLY A 77 -13.13 -0.15 -15.90
CA GLY A 77 -13.56 -1.55 -15.74
C GLY A 77 -12.57 -2.43 -14.95
N GLY A 78 -11.51 -1.85 -14.40
CA GLY A 78 -10.53 -2.55 -13.57
C GLY A 78 -9.41 -3.24 -14.35
N GLN A 79 -9.51 -3.34 -15.67
CA GLN A 79 -8.43 -3.87 -16.51
C GLN A 79 -7.22 -2.95 -16.43
N LYS A 80 -6.05 -3.54 -16.17
CA LYS A 80 -4.77 -2.85 -16.07
C LYS A 80 -3.79 -3.39 -17.10
N SER A 81 -3.26 -2.52 -17.95
CA SER A 81 -2.14 -2.82 -18.84
C SER A 81 -0.88 -2.13 -18.32
N THR A 82 0.29 -2.74 -18.49
CA THR A 82 1.54 -2.17 -18.01
C THR A 82 2.68 -2.56 -18.93
N ILE A 83 3.47 -1.55 -19.33
CA ILE A 83 4.74 -1.74 -20.01
C ILE A 83 5.86 -1.22 -19.12
N ILE A 84 7.03 -1.83 -19.26
CA ILE A 84 8.25 -1.44 -18.56
C ILE A 84 9.36 -1.41 -19.61
N PHE A 85 10.16 -0.35 -19.60
CA PHE A 85 11.31 -0.20 -20.50
C PHE A 85 12.41 0.60 -19.82
N ASP A 86 13.65 0.39 -20.25
CA ASP A 86 14.81 1.07 -19.68
C ASP A 86 14.86 2.53 -20.10
N ILE A 87 15.51 3.37 -19.29
CA ILE A 87 15.61 4.81 -19.57
C ILE A 87 16.35 5.11 -20.88
N GLU A 88 17.18 4.17 -21.35
CA GLU A 88 17.94 4.29 -22.60
C GLU A 88 17.04 4.36 -23.84
N ASP A 89 15.84 3.76 -23.79
CA ASP A 89 14.88 3.82 -24.89
C ASP A 89 13.92 5.00 -24.80
N LEU A 90 13.89 5.72 -23.68
CA LEU A 90 12.99 6.87 -23.48
C LEU A 90 13.12 7.94 -24.56
N PRO A 91 14.32 8.33 -25.05
CA PRO A 91 14.44 9.33 -26.11
C PRO A 91 13.69 8.91 -27.39
N LYS A 92 13.80 7.65 -27.79
CA LYS A 92 13.10 7.11 -28.98
C LYS A 92 11.58 7.16 -28.80
N PHE A 93 11.09 6.85 -27.60
CA PHE A 93 9.66 6.99 -27.26
C PHE A 93 9.19 8.44 -27.38
N ILE A 94 9.98 9.40 -26.88
CA ILE A 94 9.65 10.83 -26.95
C ILE A 94 9.59 11.29 -28.41
N GLU A 95 10.59 10.95 -29.22
CA GLU A 95 10.62 11.27 -30.65
C GLU A 95 9.40 10.71 -31.38
N ALA A 96 9.06 9.43 -31.15
CA ALA A 96 7.89 8.80 -31.75
C ALA A 96 6.57 9.47 -31.32
N LEU A 97 6.42 9.83 -30.04
CA LEU A 97 5.23 10.52 -29.54
C LEU A 97 5.11 11.94 -30.11
N GLN A 98 6.24 12.66 -30.27
CA GLN A 98 6.27 13.98 -30.90
C GLN A 98 5.92 13.92 -32.38
N GLU A 99 6.44 12.93 -33.11
CA GLU A 99 6.06 12.70 -34.52
C GLU A 99 4.56 12.43 -34.65
N MET A 100 3.99 11.60 -33.77
CA MET A 100 2.56 11.33 -33.74
C MET A 100 1.73 12.57 -33.39
N GLN A 101 2.23 13.42 -32.48
CA GLN A 101 1.57 14.68 -32.13
C GLN A 101 1.52 15.64 -33.33
N GLY A 102 2.58 15.71 -34.15
CA GLY A 102 2.60 16.57 -35.34
C GLY A 102 1.65 16.12 -36.46
N LYS A 103 1.15 14.88 -36.41
CA LYS A 103 0.21 14.31 -37.39
C LYS A 103 -1.25 14.30 -36.93
N ALA A 104 -1.51 14.62 -35.66
CA ALA A 104 -2.85 14.67 -35.07
C ALA A 104 -3.53 16.02 -35.36
#